data_AF-A0A828P492-F1
#
_entry.id   AF-A0A828P492-F1
#
_cell.length_a   1.000
_cell.length_b   1.000
_cell.length_c   1.000
_cell.angle_alpha   90.00
_cell.angle_beta   90.00
_cell.angle_gamma   90.00
#
_symmetry.space_group_name_H-M   'P 1'
#
loop_
_entity.id
_entity.type
_entity.pdbx_description
1 polymer ?
#
loop_
_entity_poly.entity_id
_entity_poly.type
_entity_poly.pdbx_seq_one_letter_code
_entity_poly.pdbx_strand_id
1 'polypeptide(L)' 'MDDITKTNEILLTKDILERYKISRSTLYFWSTPDRKPKSFCKPFPKPTIKGSPSRWWLSDILEWERNNAQVNGASTNPSR' A
#
# COMPACT_ATOMS: atom_id res chain seq x y z
N MET A 1 -22.49 12.26 2.84
CA MET A 1 -22.01 12.86 1.58
C MET A 1 -20.49 12.99 1.70
N ASP A 2 -19.75 11.89 1.82
CA ASP A 2 -18.36 11.93 2.38
C ASP A 2 -17.48 10.81 1.81
N ASP A 3 -17.25 10.77 0.50
CA ASP A 3 -16.34 9.76 -0.09
C ASP A 3 -15.23 10.35 -0.99
N ILE A 4 -15.34 11.63 -1.39
CA ILE A 4 -14.35 12.29 -2.25
C ILE A 4 -13.09 12.73 -1.47
N THR A 5 -13.16 12.84 -0.14
CA THR A 5 -12.03 13.29 0.69
C THR A 5 -11.12 12.15 1.17
N LYS A 6 -11.59 10.89 1.21
CA LYS A 6 -10.79 9.76 1.72
C LYS A 6 -9.52 9.51 0.90
N THR A 7 -9.57 9.65 -0.43
CA THR A 7 -8.41 9.40 -1.29
C THR A 7 -7.29 10.42 -1.13
N ASN A 8 -7.58 11.59 -0.54
CA ASN A 8 -6.62 12.65 -0.23
C ASN A 8 -6.05 12.54 1.19
N GLU A 9 -6.28 11.42 1.88
CA GLU A 9 -5.68 11.19 3.20
C GLU A 9 -4.18 10.92 3.08
N ILE A 10 -3.40 11.55 3.96
CA ILE A 10 -1.95 11.35 4.05
C ILE A 10 -1.67 10.35 5.16
N LEU A 11 -1.06 9.23 4.80
CA LEU A 11 -0.58 8.22 5.74
C LEU A 11 0.89 8.49 6.08
N LEU A 12 1.20 8.48 7.37
CA LEU A 12 2.57 8.52 7.86
C LEU A 12 3.13 7.11 7.97
N THR A 13 4.45 7.02 8.21
CA THR A 13 5.10 5.73 8.44
C THR A 13 4.39 4.92 9.53
N LYS A 14 4.01 5.53 10.66
CA LYS A 14 3.33 4.84 11.76
C LYS A 14 2.02 4.18 11.32
N ASP A 15 1.23 4.88 10.50
CA ASP A 15 -0.09 4.42 10.07
C ASP A 15 0.05 3.22 9.12
N ILE A 16 1.09 3.22 8.27
CA ILE A 16 1.44 2.07 7.43
C ILE A 16 1.85 0.86 8.27
N LEU A 17 2.69 1.06 9.29
CA LEU A 17 3.14 -0.03 10.16
C LEU A 17 1.97 -0.66 10.92
N GLU A 18 1.05 0.17 11.43
CA GLU A 18 -0.14 -0.28 12.15
C GLU A 18 -1.13 -1.00 11.22
N ARG A 19 -1.43 -0.42 10.05
CA ARG A 19 -2.37 -0.99 9.07
C ARG A 19 -2.00 -2.40 8.63
N TYR A 20 -0.73 -2.63 8.32
CA TYR A 20 -0.26 -3.94 7.87
C TYR A 20 0.27 -4.82 9.00
N LYS A 21 0.32 -4.30 10.23
CA LYS A 21 0.91 -4.98 11.41
C LYS A 21 2.34 -5.46 11.14
N ILE A 22 3.15 -4.58 10.54
CA ILE A 22 4.53 -4.88 10.15
C ILE A 22 5.54 -3.97 10.86
N SER A 23 6.80 -4.40 10.85
CA SER A 23 7.92 -3.57 11.32
C SER A 23 8.43 -2.62 10.22
N ARG A 24 9.19 -1.59 10.63
CA ARG A 24 9.85 -0.67 9.69
C ARG A 24 10.83 -1.37 8.75
N SER A 25 11.53 -2.40 9.25
CA SER A 25 12.41 -3.25 8.44
C SER A 25 11.62 -4.00 7.39
N THR A 26 10.46 -4.57 7.75
CA THR A 26 9.57 -5.25 6.81
C THR A 26 9.08 -4.30 5.70
N LEU A 27 8.69 -3.07 6.06
CA LEU A 27 8.30 -2.04 5.09
C LEU A 27 9.46 -1.68 4.12
N TYR A 28 10.69 -1.63 4.61
CA TYR A 28 11.87 -1.44 3.77
C TYR A 28 12.07 -2.60 2.79
N PHE A 29 11.92 -3.85 3.23
CA PHE A 29 11.98 -5.02 2.35
C PHE A 29 10.87 -4.98 1.28
N TRP A 30 9.65 -4.61 1.67
CA TRP A 30 8.52 -4.53 0.74
C TRP A 30 8.71 -3.48 -0.35
N SER A 31 9.34 -2.35 -0.03
CA SER A 31 9.63 -1.26 -0.98
C SER A 31 10.88 -1.50 -1.83
N THR A 32 11.67 -2.53 -1.55
CA THR A 32 12.88 -2.87 -2.31
C THR A 32 12.54 -3.89 -3.40
N PRO A 33 12.71 -3.56 -4.70
CA PRO A 33 12.32 -4.44 -5.82
C PRO A 33 12.90 -5.87 -5.72
N ASP A 34 14.18 -6.00 -5.35
CA ASP A 34 14.87 -7.29 -5.28
C ASP A 34 14.55 -8.10 -4.02
N ARG A 35 13.95 -7.47 -3.01
CA ARG A 35 13.66 -8.08 -1.70
C ARG A 35 12.17 -8.18 -1.40
N LYS A 36 11.30 -7.67 -2.27
CA LYS A 36 9.85 -7.79 -2.11
C LYS A 36 9.45 -9.27 -2.12
N PRO A 37 8.46 -9.68 -1.33
CA PRO A 37 7.87 -11.00 -1.45
C PRO A 37 7.42 -11.28 -2.90
N LYS A 38 7.68 -12.50 -3.39
CA LYS A 38 7.26 -12.92 -4.74
C LYS A 38 5.74 -12.85 -4.94
N SER A 39 4.96 -12.91 -3.85
CA SER A 39 3.50 -12.75 -3.83
C SER A 39 3.03 -11.33 -4.16
N PHE A 40 3.91 -10.33 -4.14
CA PHE A 40 3.55 -8.98 -4.57
C PHE A 40 3.80 -8.82 -6.06
N CYS A 41 2.83 -8.24 -6.77
CA CYS A 41 3.01 -7.82 -8.16
C CYS A 41 4.12 -6.76 -8.25
N LYS A 42 4.02 -5.71 -7.44
CA LYS A 42 4.93 -4.57 -7.43
C LYS A 42 5.46 -4.30 -6.01
N PRO A 43 6.67 -3.73 -5.87
CA PRO A 43 7.16 -3.29 -4.57
C PRO A 43 6.21 -2.27 -3.95
N PHE A 44 6.22 -2.18 -2.62
CA PHE A 44 5.45 -1.17 -1.89
C PHE A 44 5.83 0.24 -2.36
N PRO A 45 4.86 1.15 -2.57
CA PRO A 45 5.11 2.46 -3.12
C PRO A 45 6.09 3.26 -2.26
N LYS A 46 6.93 4.05 -2.91
CA LYS A 46 7.80 5.01 -2.23
C LYS A 46 6.94 6.18 -1.70
N PRO A 47 7.37 6.87 -0.64
CA PRO A 47 6.66 8.04 -0.15
C PRO A 47 6.63 9.12 -1.23
N THR A 48 5.43 9.47 -1.68
CA THR A 48 5.19 10.42 -2.77
C THR A 48 5.37 11.86 -2.33
N ILE A 49 5.19 12.13 -1.03
CA ILE A 49 5.32 13.47 -0.45
C ILE A 49 6.66 13.57 0.29
N LYS A 50 7.48 14.55 -0.10
CA LYS A 50 8.75 14.84 0.58
C LYS A 50 8.48 15.31 2.00
N GLY A 51 9.13 14.68 2.98
CA GLY A 51 9.03 15.04 4.40
C GLY A 51 9.67 14.01 5.31
N SER A 52 9.97 14.42 6.54
CA SER A 52 10.34 13.54 7.64
C SER A 52 9.31 13.69 8.75
N PRO A 53 8.55 12.65 9.13
CA PRO A 53 8.59 11.28 8.63
C PRO A 53 8.04 11.13 7.20
N SER A 54 8.38 10.02 6.54
CA SER A 54 7.88 9.65 5.20
C SER A 54 6.35 9.63 5.15
N ARG A 55 5.80 10.11 4.02
CA ARG A 55 4.37 10.35 3.81
C ARG A 55 3.88 9.73 2.50
N TRP A 56 2.72 9.09 2.53
CA TRP A 56 2.07 8.46 1.38
C TRP A 56 0.66 9.01 1.22
N TRP A 57 0.19 9.13 -0.02
CA TRP A 57 -1.23 9.31 -0.25
C TRP A 57 -1.93 7.96 -0.08
N LEU A 58 -3.10 7.97 0.57
CA LEU A 58 -3.92 6.78 0.68
C LEU A 58 -4.27 6.23 -0.71
N SER A 59 -4.48 7.09 -1.71
CA SER A 59 -4.70 6.68 -3.10
C SER A 59 -3.61 5.74 -3.64
N ASP A 60 -2.34 6.07 -3.41
CA ASP A 60 -1.19 5.30 -3.90
C ASP A 60 -1.13 3.92 -3.23
N ILE A 61 -1.46 3.87 -1.94
CA ILE A 61 -1.53 2.63 -1.18
C ILE A 61 -2.67 1.73 -1.68
N LEU A 62 -3.87 2.30 -1.89
CA LEU A 62 -5.03 1.58 -2.40
C LEU A 62 -4.79 1.05 -3.83
N GLU A 63 -4.12 1.82 -4.68
CA GLU A 63 -3.75 1.37 -6.02
C GLU A 63 -2.76 0.20 -5.96
N TRP A 64 -1.76 0.26 -5.08
CA TRP A 64 -0.84 -0.85 -4.85
C TRP A 64 -1.56 -2.10 -4.33
N GLU A 65 -2.47 -1.96 -3.37
CA GLU A 65 -3.31 -3.06 -2.85
C GLU A 65 -4.13 -3.71 -3.96
N ARG A 66 -4.78 -2.91 -4.82
CA ARG A 66 -5.56 -3.40 -5.97
C ARG A 66 -4.72 -4.21 -6.95
N ASN A 67 -3.54 -3.70 -7.30
CA ASN A 67 -2.61 -4.39 -8.19
C ASN A 67 -2.14 -5.74 -7.60
N ASN A 68 -1.89 -5.79 -6.29
CA ASN A 68 -1.51 -7.03 -5.61
C ASN A 68 -2.67 -8.01 -5.44
N ALA A 69 -3.90 -7.53 -5.23
CA ALA A 69 -5.08 -8.37 -5.14
C ALA A 69 -5.40 -9.06 -6.49
N GLN A 70 -5.18 -8.35 -7.61
CA GLN A 70 -5.36 -8.90 -8.95
C GLN A 70 -4.36 -10.02 -9.28
N VAL A 71 -3.12 -9.93 -8.79
CA VAL A 71 -2.10 -10.97 -9.01
C VAL A 71 -2.29 -12.19 -8.12
N ASN A 72 -2.88 -12.04 -6.93
CA ASN A 72 -3.10 -13.14 -6.00
C ASN A 72 -4.44 -13.87 -6.19
N GLY A 73 -5.19 -13.57 -7.27
CA GLY A 73 -6.36 -14.36 -7.65
C GLY A 73 -7.62 -14.08 -6.82
N ALA A 74 -7.97 -12.81 -6.61
CA ALA A 74 -9.35 -12.48 -6.25
C ALA A 74 -10.28 -12.60 -7.47
N SER A 75 -10.47 -13.83 -7.96
CA SER A 75 -11.72 -14.23 -8.62
C SER A 75 -12.81 -14.35 -7.55
N THR A 76 -13.24 -13.24 -6.95
CA THR A 76 -14.57 -13.21 -6.33
C THR A 76 -15.57 -12.99 -7.45
N ASN A 77 -15.95 -14.13 -8.02
CA ASN A 77 -17.11 -14.35 -8.87
C ASN A 77 -18.28 -13.42 -8.43
N PRO A 78 -18.80 -12.52 -9.28
CA PRO A 78 -20.13 -11.95 -9.04
C PRO A 78 -21.14 -13.05 -9.38
N SER A 79 -21.43 -13.92 -8.42
CA SER A 79 -22.58 -14.81 -8.52
C SER A 79 -23.86 -13.95 -8.54
N ARG A 80 -24.41 -13.84 -9.74
CA ARG A 80 -25.84 -13.87 -10.13
C ARG A 80 -26.88 -13.43 -9.11
#